data_AF-A0A183JRT1-F1
#
_entry.id   AF-A0A183JRT1-F1
#
_cell.length_a   1.000
_cell.length_b   1.000
_cell.length_c   1.000
_cell.angle_alpha   90.00
_cell.angle_beta   90.00
_cell.angle_gamma   90.00
#
_symmetry.space_group_name_H-M   'P 1'
#
loop_
_entity.id
_entity.type
_entity.pdbx_description
1 polymer ?
#
loop_
_entity_poly.entity_id
_entity_poly.type
_entity_poly.pdbx_seq_one_letter_code
_entity_poly.pdbx_strand_id
1 'polypeptide(L)'
;MLFSLILSGGPLASEYKLIQFHLHWGSGNNWGSEHMINGISCPAELHCVFINTKYATMETAITYSDGLSVVGLYLETSLYFSLINWVETLVYTQLKSNSKQIIYKPVFKN
;
A
#
# COMPACT_ATOMS: atom_id res chain seq x y z
N MET A 1 -6.30 11.26 22.42
CA MET A 1 -7.27 11.09 21.31
C MET A 1 -6.85 9.83 20.57
N LEU A 2 -7.52 8.69 20.78
CA LEU A 2 -7.07 7.37 20.32
C LEU A 2 -7.93 6.90 19.14
N PHE A 3 -7.71 7.46 17.96
CA PHE A 3 -8.20 6.85 16.73
C PHE A 3 -7.11 5.92 16.19
N SER A 4 -7.45 4.65 15.99
CA SER A 4 -6.59 3.67 15.31
C SER A 4 -7.18 3.41 13.93
N LEU A 5 -6.36 3.51 12.88
CA LEU A 5 -6.77 3.08 11.54
C LEU A 5 -6.60 1.56 11.44
N ILE A 6 -7.68 0.86 11.15
CA ILE A 6 -7.73 -0.60 11.03
C ILE A 6 -7.93 -0.98 9.56
N LEU A 7 -7.13 -1.93 9.08
CA LEU A 7 -7.25 -2.60 7.80
C LEU A 7 -7.81 -4.01 8.02
N SER A 8 -8.86 -4.37 7.28
CA SER A 8 -9.52 -5.67 7.36
C SER A 8 -10.14 -6.06 6.00
N GLY A 9 -10.51 -7.33 5.86
CA GLY A 9 -11.11 -7.87 4.63
C GLY A 9 -10.08 -8.20 3.54
N GLY A 10 -10.55 -8.38 2.30
CA GLY A 10 -9.69 -8.77 1.17
C GLY A 10 -9.00 -10.13 1.43
N PRO A 11 -7.66 -10.23 1.31
CA PRO A 11 -6.92 -11.46 1.57
C PRO A 11 -6.56 -11.65 3.06
N LEU A 12 -6.96 -10.73 3.94
CA LEU A 12 -6.55 -10.71 5.34
C LEU A 12 -7.48 -11.57 6.19
N ALA A 13 -6.90 -12.50 6.94
CA ALA A 13 -7.63 -13.33 7.91
C ALA A 13 -7.80 -12.65 9.29
N SER A 14 -7.20 -11.49 9.50
CA SER A 14 -7.21 -10.75 10.77
C SER A 14 -7.27 -9.25 10.51
N GLU A 15 -7.50 -8.49 11.57
CA GLU A 15 -7.37 -7.03 11.54
C GLU A 15 -5.93 -6.60 11.69
N TYR A 16 -5.56 -5.52 11.01
CA TYR A 16 -4.23 -4.94 11.08
C TYR A 16 -4.33 -3.46 11.41
N LYS A 17 -3.47 -2.96 12.30
CA LYS A 17 -3.44 -1.56 12.73
C LYS A 17 -2.32 -0.80 12.02
N LEU A 18 -2.63 0.38 11.47
CA LEU A 18 -1.62 1.25 10.86
C LEU A 18 -0.60 1.69 11.92
N ILE A 19 0.68 1.56 11.59
CA ILE A 19 1.78 2.01 12.46
C ILE A 19 2.64 3.12 11.84
N GLN A 20 2.80 3.10 10.51
CA GLN A 20 3.60 4.09 9.79
C GLN A 20 3.22 4.10 8.31
N PHE A 21 3.64 5.15 7.62
CA PHE A 21 3.72 5.16 6.17
C PHE A 21 5.06 5.76 5.73
N HIS A 22 5.51 5.41 4.53
CA HIS A 22 6.68 5.99 3.89
C HIS A 22 6.56 5.91 2.37
N LEU A 23 7.38 6.69 1.66
CA LEU A 23 7.38 6.74 0.21
C LEU A 23 8.73 6.29 -0.33
N HIS A 24 8.69 5.63 -1.47
CA HIS A 24 9.81 5.44 -2.38
C HIS A 24 9.58 6.31 -3.60
N TRP A 25 10.60 7.03 -4.07
CA TRP A 25 10.52 7.89 -5.25
C TRP A 25 11.85 7.93 -5.98
N GLY A 26 11.79 8.18 -7.28
CA GLY A 26 12.97 8.32 -8.13
C GLY A 26 13.35 9.77 -8.37
N SER A 27 14.49 9.99 -9.02
CA SER A 27 14.92 11.35 -9.39
C SER A 27 14.22 11.89 -10.64
N GLY A 28 13.37 11.09 -11.30
CA GLY A 28 12.64 11.46 -12.49
C GLY A 28 11.22 10.89 -12.50
N ASN A 29 10.41 11.35 -13.45
CA ASN A 29 8.97 11.03 -13.49
C ASN A 29 8.65 9.67 -14.13
N ASN A 30 9.65 8.88 -14.49
CA ASN A 30 9.48 7.60 -15.18
C ASN A 30 10.06 6.41 -14.40
N TRP A 31 10.51 6.64 -13.16
CA TRP A 31 11.00 5.58 -12.28
C TRP A 31 10.93 6.03 -10.81
N GLY A 32 10.79 5.10 -9.89
CA GLY A 32 10.82 5.40 -8.46
C GLY A 32 9.99 4.50 -7.57
N SER A 33 8.95 3.89 -8.12
CA SER A 33 8.23 2.79 -7.47
C SER A 33 9.14 1.57 -7.34
N GLU A 34 9.06 0.87 -6.21
CA GLU A 34 9.80 -0.37 -6.00
C GLU A 34 9.18 -1.51 -6.82
N HIS A 35 7.86 -1.52 -6.89
CA HIS A 35 7.10 -2.46 -7.69
C HIS A 35 6.81 -1.89 -9.08
N MET A 36 6.54 -2.79 -10.03
CA MET A 36 6.27 -2.44 -11.42
C MET A 36 4.97 -3.07 -11.89
N ILE A 37 4.19 -2.32 -12.67
CA ILE A 37 2.96 -2.81 -13.30
C ILE A 37 3.30 -3.16 -14.74
N ASN A 38 3.21 -4.44 -15.11
CA ASN A 38 3.58 -4.94 -16.44
C ASN A 38 4.99 -4.52 -16.89
N GLY A 39 5.93 -4.44 -15.95
CA GLY A 39 7.32 -4.02 -16.20
C GLY A 39 7.54 -2.50 -16.25
N ILE A 40 6.52 -1.69 -15.95
CA ILE A 40 6.61 -0.22 -15.94
C ILE A 40 6.64 0.27 -14.48
N SER A 41 7.62 1.13 -14.16
CA SER A 41 7.74 1.80 -12.86
C SER A 41 7.00 3.15 -12.88
N CYS A 42 6.39 3.50 -11.75
CA CYS A 42 5.80 4.81 -11.50
C CYS A 42 6.83 5.76 -10.87
N PRO A 43 6.65 7.10 -10.92
CA PRO A 43 7.52 8.05 -10.26
C PRO A 43 7.72 7.82 -8.75
N ALA A 44 6.67 7.36 -8.06
CA ALA A 44 6.73 7.07 -6.64
C ALA A 44 5.72 6.00 -6.22
N GLU A 45 5.95 5.44 -5.03
CA GLU A 45 5.12 4.43 -4.39
C GLU A 45 5.01 4.71 -2.89
N LEU A 46 3.78 4.80 -2.39
CA LEU A 46 3.48 4.97 -0.97
C LEU A 46 3.22 3.60 -0.34
N HIS A 47 3.90 3.31 0.77
CA HIS A 47 3.63 2.14 1.62
C HIS A 47 2.98 2.59 2.91
N CYS A 48 1.76 2.10 3.16
CA CYS A 48 1.12 2.15 4.47
C CYS A 48 1.32 0.81 5.17
N VAL A 49 2.07 0.80 6.27
CA VAL A 49 2.46 -0.44 6.97
C VAL A 49 1.54 -0.68 8.16
N PHE A 50 0.94 -1.86 8.17
CA PHE A 50 0.03 -2.29 9.23
C PHE A 50 0.59 -3.53 9.95
N ILE A 51 0.43 -3.56 11.28
CA ILE A 51 0.75 -4.73 12.11
C ILE A 51 -0.50 -5.55 12.39
N ASN A 52 -0.40 -6.87 12.39
CA ASN A 52 -1.51 -7.74 12.77
C ASN A 52 -1.85 -7.52 14.25
N THR A 53 -3.12 -7.24 14.56
CA THR A 53 -3.56 -6.93 15.93
C THR A 53 -3.43 -8.10 16.91
N LYS A 54 -3.21 -9.32 16.41
CA LYS A 54 -2.89 -10.49 17.25
C LYS A 54 -1.51 -10.41 17.91
N TYR A 55 -0.63 -9.53 17.45
CA TYR A 55 0.69 -9.32 18.01
C TYR A 55 0.75 -7.98 18.75
N ALA A 56 1.26 -8.02 19.98
CA ALA A 56 1.31 -6.83 20.84
C ALA A 56 2.32 -5.77 20.36
N THR A 57 3.40 -6.20 19.69
CA THR A 57 4.48 -5.32 19.26
C THR A 57 4.93 -5.60 17.83
N MET A 58 5.52 -4.59 17.20
CA MET A 58 6.12 -4.72 15.86
C MET A 58 7.22 -5.77 15.86
N GLU A 59 8.09 -5.77 16.88
CA GLU A 59 9.21 -6.70 17.04
C GLU A 59 8.73 -8.15 17.07
N THR A 60 7.57 -8.40 17.69
CA THR A 60 6.96 -9.73 17.70
C THR A 60 6.38 -10.04 16.32
N ALA A 61 5.57 -9.13 15.78
CA ALA A 61 4.87 -9.30 14.51
C ALA A 61 5.82 -9.63 13.36
N ILE A 62 6.96 -8.95 13.27
CA ILE A 62 7.96 -9.16 12.20
C ILE A 62 8.60 -10.55 12.22
N THR A 63 8.41 -11.36 13.26
CA THR A 63 8.92 -12.74 13.28
C THR A 63 7.97 -13.73 12.62
N TYR A 64 6.69 -13.37 12.48
CA TYR A 64 5.66 -14.22 11.89
C TYR A 64 5.40 -13.88 10.43
N SER A 65 4.95 -14.85 9.65
CA SER A 65 4.70 -14.67 8.23
C SER A 65 3.47 -13.80 7.95
N ASP A 66 2.51 -13.75 8.85
CA ASP A 66 1.30 -12.93 8.72
C ASP A 66 1.29 -11.72 9.66
N GLY A 67 2.46 -11.33 10.19
CA GLY A 67 2.56 -10.23 11.15
C GLY A 67 2.42 -8.84 10.53
N LEU A 68 2.68 -8.69 9.23
CA LEU A 68 2.58 -7.42 8.53
C LEU A 68 1.69 -7.52 7.29
N SER A 69 0.99 -6.43 7.05
CA SER A 69 0.30 -6.13 5.80
C SER A 69 0.70 -4.75 5.34
N VAL A 70 1.12 -4.61 4.08
CA VAL A 70 1.46 -3.33 3.46
C VAL A 70 0.42 -3.02 2.40
N VAL A 71 -0.18 -1.83 2.48
CA VAL A 71 -0.99 -1.28 1.39
C VAL A 71 -0.09 -0.36 0.57
N GLY A 72 0.14 -0.75 -0.67
CA GLY A 72 0.93 0.02 -1.62
C GLY A 72 0.03 0.85 -2.55
N LEU A 73 0.44 2.09 -2.81
CA LEU A 73 -0.24 3.00 -3.74
C LEU A 73 0.79 3.54 -4.73
N TYR A 74 0.54 3.33 -6.02
CA TYR A 74 1.34 3.94 -7.09
C TYR A 74 0.96 5.42 -7.27
N LEU A 75 1.97 6.28 -7.45
CA LEU A 75 1.80 7.72 -7.61
C LEU A 75 2.34 8.15 -8.98
N GLU A 76 1.48 8.77 -9.78
CA GLU A 76 1.82 9.33 -11.09
C GLU A 76 1.86 10.86 -11.07
N THR A 77 2.72 11.44 -11.89
CA THR A 77 2.76 12.89 -12.10
C THR A 77 1.72 13.28 -13.15
N SER A 78 0.73 14.09 -12.78
CA SER A 78 -0.18 14.69 -13.76
C SER A 78 0.27 16.10 -14.14
N LEU A 79 0.17 16.46 -15.43
CA LEU A 79 0.48 17.81 -15.94
C LEU A 79 -0.75 18.74 -16.00
N TYR A 80 -1.93 18.29 -15.56
CA TYR A 80 -3.17 19.07 -15.65
C TYR A 80 -3.93 19.09 -14.33
N PHE A 81 -3.93 20.26 -13.69
CA PHE A 81 -4.87 20.62 -12.64
C PHE A 81 -6.24 20.92 -13.27
N SER A 82 -6.89 19.91 -13.84
CA SER A 82 -8.33 19.96 -14.12
C SER A 82 -9.04 19.13 -13.08
N LEU A 83 -9.82 19.82 -12.24
CA LEU A 83 -10.73 19.25 -11.26
C LEU A 83 -11.46 18.03 -11.87
N ILE A 84 -11.27 16.86 -11.26
CA ILE A 84 -11.77 15.55 -11.69
C ILE A 84 -10.92 14.90 -12.80
N ASN A 85 -9.67 14.56 -12.49
CA ASN A 85 -9.10 13.31 -12.98
C ASN A 85 -8.50 12.60 -11.76
N TRP A 86 -9.23 11.59 -11.32
CA TRP A 86 -8.84 10.69 -10.25
C TRP A 86 -7.41 10.21 -10.53
N VAL A 87 -6.53 10.30 -9.53
CA VAL A 87 -5.27 9.56 -9.57
C VAL A 87 -5.64 8.13 -9.93
N GLU A 88 -5.05 7.55 -10.99
CA GLU A 88 -5.14 6.11 -11.25
C GLU A 88 -4.33 5.38 -10.17
N THR A 89 -4.76 5.55 -8.92
CA THR A 89 -4.12 4.94 -7.77
C THR A 89 -4.45 3.46 -7.84
N LEU A 90 -3.49 2.71 -8.37
CA LEU A 90 -3.50 1.27 -8.21
C LEU A 90 -3.15 0.99 -6.75
N VAL A 91 -4.10 0.38 -6.04
CA VAL A 91 -3.93 0.00 -4.63
C VAL A 91 -3.70 -1.50 -4.60
N TYR A 92 -2.71 -1.96 -3.86
CA TYR A 92 -2.54 -3.39 -3.63
C TYR A 92 -2.24 -3.66 -2.17
N THR A 93 -2.48 -4.89 -1.75
CA THR A 93 -2.11 -5.36 -0.41
C THR A 93 -1.10 -6.49 -0.55
N GLN A 94 -0.03 -6.42 0.24
CA GLN A 94 1.01 -7.44 0.30
C GLN A 94 1.15 -7.93 1.75
N LEU A 95 1.02 -9.23 1.94
CA LEU A 95 1.29 -9.90 3.21
C LEU A 95 2.76 -10.31 3.24
N LYS A 96 3.40 -10.25 4.41
CA LYS A 96 4.79 -10.73 4.55
C LYS A 96 4.96 -12.19 4.09
N SER A 97 3.94 -13.03 4.27
CA SER A 97 3.95 -14.45 3.88
C SER A 97 3.92 -14.68 2.38
N ASN A 98 3.55 -13.66 1.59
CA ASN A 98 3.29 -13.79 0.18
C ASN A 98 3.78 -12.56 -0.60
N SER A 99 4.79 -12.78 -1.46
CA SER A 99 5.27 -11.73 -2.36
C SER A 99 4.28 -11.37 -3.48
N LYS A 100 3.21 -12.15 -3.68
CA LYS A 100 2.18 -11.85 -4.68
C LYS A 100 1.37 -10.62 -4.25
N GLN A 101 1.44 -9.58 -5.06
CA GLN A 101 0.56 -8.42 -4.96
C GLN A 101 -0.83 -8.78 -5.45
N ILE A 102 -1.84 -8.45 -4.67
CA ILE A 102 -3.23 -8.46 -5.13
C ILE A 102 -3.58 -7.03 -5.50
N ILE A 103 -3.57 -6.74 -6.80
CA ILE A 103 -3.88 -5.42 -7.34
C ILE A 103 -5.39 -5.23 -7.33
N TYR A 104 -5.85 -4.27 -6.52
CA TYR A 104 -7.19 -3.75 -6.57
C TYR A 104 -7.20 -2.57 -7.53
N LYS A 105 -7.91 -2.72 -8.65
CA LYS A 105 -8.34 -1.57 -9.44
C LYS A 105 -9.60 -1.03 -8.77
N PRO A 106 -9.57 0.13 -8.10
CA PRO A 106 -10.78 0.70 -7.57
C PRO A 106 -11.74 0.99 -8.73
N VAL A 107 -12.86 0.26 -8.79
CA VAL A 107 -13.98 0.59 -9.69
C VAL A 107 -14.82 1.62 -8.97
N PHE A 108 -14.49 2.89 -9.16
CA PHE A 108 -15.35 3.98 -8.71
C PHE A 108 -16.59 3.98 -9.61
N LYS A 109 -17.73 3.52 -9.07
CA LYS A 109 -19.03 3.71 -9.72
C LYS A 109 -19.46 5.15 -9.47
N ASN A 110 -19.70 5.88 -10.56
CA ASN A 110 -20.37 7.19 -10.53
C ASN A 110 -21.79 7.06 -9.95
#